data_AF-A0A958AYA5-F1
#
_entry.id   AF-A0A958AYA5-F1
#
_cell.length_a   1.000
_cell.length_b   1.000
_cell.length_c   1.000
_cell.angle_alpha   90.00
_cell.angle_beta   90.00
_cell.angle_gamma   90.00
#
_symmetry.space_group_name_H-M   'P 1'
#
loop_
_entity.id
_entity.type
_entity.pdbx_description
1 polymer ?
#
loop_
_entity_poly.entity_id
_entity_poly.type
_entity_poly.pdbx_seq_one_letter_code
_entity_poly.pdbx_strand_id
1 'polypeptide(L)'
;MTNKLRVALEIGPKGKKVVAVAVDWPGLERGAKSEEAAIERLLSYVPRYANVTKLAGMADAFATTPVADVVEHYPGTGSTDFWGISFAFSSIDKQDISGDELERELALMQA
;
A
#
# COMPACT_ATOMS: atom_id res chain seq x y z
N MET A 1 20.63 1.30 -1.42
CA MET A 1 19.35 0.79 -1.94
C MET A 1 18.33 1.88 -1.77
N THR A 2 17.79 2.41 -2.86
CA THR A 2 16.75 3.45 -2.83
C THR A 2 15.49 2.75 -2.35
N ASN A 3 15.21 2.81 -1.05
CA ASN A 3 14.11 2.07 -0.43
C ASN A 3 12.78 2.76 -0.78
N LYS A 4 12.32 2.52 -2.00
CA LYS A 4 11.07 3.06 -2.53
C LYS A 4 9.91 2.18 -2.09
N LEU A 5 8.80 2.82 -1.74
CA LEU A 5 7.57 2.16 -1.36
C LEU A 5 6.79 1.78 -2.63
N ARG A 6 6.67 0.50 -2.94
CA ARG A 6 5.86 0.05 -4.09
C ARG A 6 4.39 0.34 -3.81
N VAL A 7 3.75 1.07 -4.71
CA VAL A 7 2.35 1.50 -4.59
C VAL A 7 1.59 1.08 -5.84
N ALA A 8 0.46 0.42 -5.65
CA ALA A 8 -0.52 0.21 -6.70
C ALA A 8 -1.67 1.22 -6.53
N LEU A 9 -2.23 1.70 -7.64
CA LEU A 9 -3.32 2.68 -7.65
C LEU A 9 -4.62 2.02 -8.14
N GLU A 10 -5.56 1.86 -7.23
CA GLU A 10 -6.92 1.42 -7.55
C GLU A 10 -7.74 2.61 -8.04
N ILE A 11 -8.22 2.55 -9.29
CA ILE A 11 -8.93 3.65 -9.94
C ILE A 11 -10.43 3.40 -9.90
N GLY A 12 -11.18 4.30 -9.26
CA GLY A 12 -12.63 4.20 -9.22
C GLY A 12 -13.23 4.22 -10.65
N PRO A 13 -14.25 3.39 -10.95
CA PRO A 13 -14.81 3.26 -12.30
C PRO A 13 -15.40 4.55 -12.86
N LYS A 14 -15.71 5.54 -12.02
CA LYS A 14 -16.18 6.89 -12.39
C LYS A 14 -15.10 7.97 -12.23
N GLY A 15 -13.87 7.61 -11.89
CA GLY A 15 -12.74 8.52 -11.69
C GLY A 15 -12.95 9.55 -10.58
N LYS A 16 -13.81 9.27 -9.59
CA LYS A 16 -14.09 10.22 -8.49
C LYS A 16 -13.03 10.18 -7.41
N LYS A 17 -12.42 9.01 -7.22
CA LYS A 17 -11.40 8.73 -6.21
C LYS A 17 -10.43 7.67 -6.70
N VAL A 18 -9.27 7.69 -6.08
CA VAL A 18 -8.18 6.72 -6.24
C VAL A 18 -7.78 6.22 -4.86
N VAL A 19 -7.40 4.96 -4.75
CA VAL A 19 -6.79 4.39 -3.54
C VAL A 19 -5.36 4.00 -3.85
N ALA A 20 -4.42 4.54 -3.10
CA ALA A 20 -3.03 4.09 -3.10
C ALA A 20 -2.89 2.92 -2.13
N VAL A 21 -2.33 1.80 -2.58
CA VAL A 21 -2.12 0.57 -1.79
C VAL A 21 -0.62 0.27 -1.77
N ALA A 22 -0.01 0.22 -0.59
CA ALA A 22 1.38 -0.17 -0.43
C ALA A 22 1.47 -1.70 -0.46
N VAL A 23 1.84 -2.25 -1.60
CA VAL A 23 1.66 -3.69 -1.92
C VAL A 23 2.45 -4.63 -1.02
N ASP A 24 3.57 -4.17 -0.45
CA ASP A 24 4.40 -4.98 0.44
C ASP A 24 4.08 -4.73 1.94
N TRP A 25 2.98 -4.02 2.27
CA TRP A 25 2.70 -3.56 3.64
C TRP A 25 1.24 -3.79 4.04
N PRO A 26 0.95 -4.80 4.90
CA PRO A 26 -0.41 -5.18 5.29
C PRO A 26 -1.29 -4.02 5.73
N GLY A 27 -2.41 -3.85 5.04
CA GLY A 27 -3.44 -2.85 5.36
C GLY A 27 -3.02 -1.40 5.17
N LEU A 28 -1.83 -1.12 4.61
CA LEU A 28 -1.39 0.25 4.35
C LEU A 28 -1.93 0.73 3.00
N GLU A 29 -3.10 1.35 3.04
CA GLU A 29 -3.74 1.94 1.85
C GLU A 29 -4.45 3.26 2.17
N ARG A 30 -4.49 4.23 1.25
CA ARG A 30 -5.21 5.49 1.49
C ARG A 30 -5.91 5.98 0.23
N GLY A 31 -7.21 6.26 0.36
CA GLY A 31 -8.03 6.87 -0.67
C GLY A 31 -8.00 8.40 -0.67
N ALA A 32 -8.03 8.99 -1.86
CA ALA A 32 -8.19 10.43 -2.07
C ALA A 32 -8.90 10.72 -3.42
N LYS A 33 -9.06 12.01 -3.75
CA LYS A 33 -9.69 12.45 -5.00
C LYS A 33 -8.79 12.33 -6.24
N SER A 34 -7.47 12.33 -6.06
CA SER A 34 -6.49 12.18 -7.13
C SER A 34 -5.39 11.20 -6.73
N GLU A 35 -4.60 10.76 -7.70
CA GLU A 35 -3.46 9.87 -7.49
C GLU A 35 -2.42 10.49 -6.56
N GLU A 36 -2.06 11.75 -6.80
CA GLU A 36 -1.05 12.48 -6.01
C GLU A 36 -1.50 12.63 -4.57
N ALA A 37 -2.78 13.00 -4.36
CA ALA A 37 -3.33 13.15 -3.02
C ALA A 37 -3.44 11.80 -2.29
N ALA A 38 -3.68 10.70 -3.01
CA ALA A 38 -3.74 9.36 -2.43
C ALA A 38 -2.35 8.91 -1.99
N ILE A 39 -1.34 9.13 -2.84
CA ILE A 39 0.07 8.85 -2.55
C ILE A 39 0.57 9.69 -1.38
N GLU A 40 0.34 11.01 -1.39
CA GLU A 40 0.74 11.91 -0.30
C GLU A 40 0.13 11.46 1.02
N ARG A 41 -1.18 11.15 1.01
CA ARG A 41 -1.87 10.65 2.19
C ARG A 41 -1.30 9.31 2.65
N LEU A 42 -1.00 8.38 1.76
CA LEU A 42 -0.37 7.10 2.09
C LEU A 42 1.01 7.30 2.74
N LEU A 43 1.87 8.14 2.14
CA LEU A 43 3.19 8.43 2.68
C LEU A 43 3.14 9.10 4.07
N SER A 44 2.16 9.98 4.30
CA SER A 44 1.94 10.60 5.62
C SER A 44 1.60 9.59 6.73
N TYR A 45 1.15 8.39 6.36
CA TYR A 45 0.78 7.32 7.28
C TYR A 45 1.90 6.30 7.53
N VAL A 46 2.95 6.29 6.70
CA VAL A 46 4.11 5.39 6.88
C VAL A 46 4.71 5.47 8.30
N PRO A 47 4.89 6.65 8.93
CA PRO A 47 5.42 6.71 10.29
C PRO A 47 4.60 5.96 11.33
N ARG A 48 3.30 5.71 11.09
CA ARG A 48 2.45 4.94 12.01
C ARG A 48 2.77 3.46 12.01
N TYR A 49 3.35 2.95 10.92
CA TYR A 49 3.77 1.56 10.80
C TYR A 49 5.13 1.29 11.46
N ALA A 50 5.90 2.33 11.82
CA ALA A 50 7.23 2.19 12.40
C ALA A 50 7.25 1.36 13.70
N ASN A 51 6.18 1.39 14.50
CA ASN A 51 6.11 0.55 15.70
C ASN A 51 5.93 -0.93 15.35
N VAL A 52 5.09 -1.25 14.36
CA VAL A 52 4.87 -2.62 13.86
C VAL A 52 6.17 -3.17 13.30
N THR A 53 6.87 -2.39 12.46
CA THR A 53 8.15 -2.84 11.90
C THR A 53 9.21 -3.08 12.96
N LYS A 54 9.25 -2.24 14.01
CA LYS A 54 10.15 -2.46 15.14
C LYS A 54 9.85 -3.77 15.88
N LEU A 55 8.59 -4.05 16.17
CA LEU A 55 8.15 -5.27 16.86
C LEU A 55 8.42 -6.52 16.00
N ALA A 56 8.30 -6.41 14.68
CA ALA A 56 8.63 -7.47 13.72
C ALA A 56 10.15 -7.63 13.45
N GLY A 57 11.03 -6.86 14.11
CA GLY A 57 12.49 -6.92 13.88
C GLY A 57 12.97 -6.27 12.59
N MET A 58 12.16 -5.40 11.98
CA MET A 58 12.35 -4.75 10.69
C MET A 58 12.43 -3.21 10.80
N ALA A 59 13.05 -2.69 11.85
CA ALA A 59 13.03 -1.24 12.16
C ALA A 59 13.50 -0.33 11.02
N ASP A 60 14.43 -0.81 10.18
CA ASP A 60 15.00 -0.05 9.05
C ASP A 60 14.27 -0.28 7.71
N ALA A 61 13.14 -0.99 7.72
CA ALA A 61 12.45 -1.39 6.50
C ALA A 61 11.74 -0.23 5.77
N PHE A 62 11.45 0.88 6.47
CA PHE A 62 11.06 2.13 5.82
C PHE A 62 12.26 3.08 5.69
N ALA A 63 12.36 3.76 4.56
CA ALA A 63 13.25 4.91 4.44
C ALA A 63 12.83 6.03 5.42
N THR A 64 13.80 6.81 5.90
CA THR A 64 13.53 8.05 6.66
C THR A 64 12.64 9.02 5.88
N THR A 65 12.72 8.97 4.55
CA THR A 65 11.84 9.71 3.64
C THR A 65 11.38 8.75 2.54
N PRO A 66 10.24 8.05 2.74
CA PRO A 66 9.74 7.10 1.76
C PRO A 66 9.29 7.84 0.50
N VAL A 67 9.70 7.32 -0.65
CA VAL A 67 9.25 7.78 -1.98
C VAL A 67 8.41 6.67 -2.58
N ALA A 68 7.20 7.01 -3.03
CA ALA A 68 6.33 6.05 -3.69
C ALA A 68 6.87 5.71 -5.09
N ASP A 69 6.85 4.42 -5.42
CA ASP A 69 7.08 3.87 -6.75
C ASP A 69 5.76 3.30 -7.24
N VAL A 70 5.10 3.99 -8.16
CA VAL A 70 3.83 3.50 -8.69
C VAL A 70 4.12 2.32 -9.63
N VAL A 71 3.76 1.11 -9.21
CA VAL A 71 4.08 -0.13 -9.92
C VAL A 71 2.90 -0.66 -10.75
N GLU A 72 1.68 -0.22 -10.47
CA GLU A 72 0.48 -0.64 -11.18
C GLU A 72 -0.65 0.37 -11.02
N HIS A 73 -1.44 0.56 -12.08
CA HIS A 73 -2.79 1.14 -12.03
C HIS A 73 -3.78 0.05 -12.41
N TYR A 74 -4.84 -0.13 -11.62
CA TYR A 74 -5.83 -1.19 -11.85
C TYR A 74 -7.26 -0.71 -11.56
N PRO A 75 -8.27 -1.31 -12.22
CA PRO A 75 -9.67 -0.89 -12.03
C PRO A 75 -10.17 -1.29 -10.64
N GLY A 76 -10.75 -0.32 -9.93
CA GLY A 76 -11.45 -0.51 -8.68
C GLY A 76 -12.91 -0.90 -8.85
N THR A 77 -13.67 -0.76 -7.76
CA THR A 77 -15.12 -1.02 -7.73
C THR A 77 -15.89 0.26 -7.38
N GLY A 78 -17.22 0.18 -7.29
CA GLY A 78 -18.03 1.32 -6.86
C GLY A 78 -17.68 1.84 -5.45
N SER A 79 -17.10 1.00 -4.57
CA SER A 79 -16.65 1.41 -3.23
C SER A 79 -15.44 2.35 -3.30
N THR A 80 -14.58 2.19 -4.29
CA THR A 80 -13.43 3.07 -4.55
C THR A 80 -13.90 4.50 -4.78
N ASP A 81 -14.84 4.69 -5.71
CA ASP A 81 -15.39 6.02 -6.01
C ASP A 81 -16.14 6.63 -4.83
N PHE A 82 -16.94 5.81 -4.14
CA PHE A 82 -17.87 6.31 -3.13
C PHE A 82 -17.17 6.58 -1.79
N TRP A 83 -16.43 5.60 -1.28
CA TRP A 83 -15.77 5.67 0.02
C TRP A 83 -14.28 6.00 -0.08
N GLY A 84 -13.60 5.62 -1.16
CA GLY A 84 -12.14 5.68 -1.24
C GLY A 84 -11.49 4.57 -0.43
N ILE A 85 -12.06 3.37 -0.51
CA ILE A 85 -11.55 2.14 0.09
C ILE A 85 -11.20 1.16 -1.02
N SER A 86 -10.15 0.36 -0.81
CA SER A 86 -9.79 -0.71 -1.72
C SER A 86 -10.79 -1.85 -1.61
N PHE A 87 -11.15 -2.46 -2.74
CA PHE A 87 -11.99 -3.67 -2.76
C PHE A 87 -11.80 -4.51 -4.02
N ALA A 88 -10.96 -4.07 -4.95
CA ALA A 88 -10.54 -4.85 -6.10
C ALA A 88 -9.18 -5.52 -5.82
N PHE A 89 -8.76 -6.38 -6.76
CA PHE A 89 -7.50 -7.11 -6.69
C PHE A 89 -6.63 -6.73 -7.88
N SER A 90 -5.44 -6.22 -7.60
CA SER A 90 -4.39 -5.93 -8.56
C SER A 90 -3.85 -7.20 -9.22
N SER A 91 -2.97 -7.05 -10.20
CA SER A 91 -2.22 -8.18 -10.76
C SER A 91 -1.27 -8.81 -9.74
N ILE A 92 -0.74 -8.01 -8.80
CA ILE A 92 0.18 -8.43 -7.74
C ILE A 92 -0.54 -9.31 -6.72
N ASP A 93 -1.77 -8.96 -6.34
CA ASP A 93 -2.58 -9.74 -5.36
C ASP A 93 -2.93 -11.15 -5.85
N LYS A 94 -2.79 -11.40 -7.16
CA LYS A 94 -3.09 -12.69 -7.80
C LYS A 94 -1.85 -13.58 -7.96
N GLN A 95 -0.68 -13.08 -7.57
CA GLN A 95 0.57 -13.83 -7.64
C GLN A 95 0.70 -14.75 -6.43
N ASP A 96 1.36 -15.87 -6.64
CA ASP A 96 1.76 -16.74 -5.53
C ASP A 96 2.78 -16.01 -4.65
N ILE A 97 2.59 -16.09 -3.33
CA ILE A 97 3.54 -15.57 -2.35
C ILE A 97 4.64 -16.61 -2.10
N SER A 98 5.90 -16.20 -2.15
CA SER A 98 7.00 -17.08 -1.77
C SER A 98 6.99 -17.36 -0.26
N GLY A 99 7.67 -18.44 0.17
CA GLY A 99 7.76 -18.76 1.61
C GLY A 99 8.38 -17.63 2.43
N ASP A 100 9.44 -17.01 1.93
CA ASP A 100 10.13 -15.91 2.62
C ASP A 100 9.26 -14.65 2.71
N GLU A 101 8.51 -14.33 1.66
CA GLU A 101 7.54 -13.22 1.67
C GLU A 101 6.40 -13.51 2.66
N LEU A 102 5.88 -14.74 2.68
CA LEU A 102 4.83 -15.13 3.61
C LEU A 102 5.28 -15.00 5.08
N GLU A 103 6.46 -15.48 5.42
CA GLU A 103 7.02 -15.34 6.77
C GLU A 103 7.19 -13.87 7.16
N ARG A 104 7.62 -13.02 6.22
CA ARG A 104 7.69 -11.57 6.42
C ARG A 104 6.31 -10.97 6.72
N GLU A 105 5.30 -11.30 5.91
CA GLU A 105 3.92 -10.81 6.11
C GLU A 105 3.35 -11.26 7.46
N LEU A 106 3.57 -12.53 7.84
CA LEU A 106 3.14 -13.07 9.13
C LEU A 106 3.81 -12.35 10.31
N ALA A 107 5.11 -12.09 10.23
CA ALA A 107 5.83 -11.35 11.27
C ALA A 107 5.27 -9.94 11.47
N LEU A 108 4.88 -9.26 10.39
CA LEU A 108 4.24 -7.94 10.47
C LEU A 108 2.83 -7.99 11.06
N MET A 109 2.04 -9.02 10.74
CA MET A 109 0.67 -9.16 11.25
C MET A 109 0.60 -9.63 12.72
N GLN A 110 1.63 -10.31 13.21
CA GLN A 110 1.71 -10.82 14.59
C GLN A 110 2.30 -9.82 15.59
N ALA A 111 2.93 -8.75 15.10
CA ALA A 111 3.53 -7.66 15.87
C ALA A 111 2.50 -6.75 16.53
#